data_AF-A0A1Z9SN60-F1
#
_entry.id   AF-A0A1Z9SN60-F1
#
_cell.length_a   1.000
_cell.length_b   1.000
_cell.length_c   1.000
_cell.angle_alpha   90.00
_cell.angle_beta   90.00
_cell.angle_gamma   90.00
#
_symmetry.space_group_name_H-M   'P 1'
#
loop_
_entity.id
_entity.type
_entity.pdbx_description
1 polymer ?
#
loop_
_entity_poly.entity_id
_entity_poly.type
_entity_poly.pdbx_seq_one_letter_code
_entity_poly.pdbx_strand_id
1 'polypeptide(L)'
;MTGCLRLFGGGGPSHPRVSLELRAARAHRSRVTPREQAHIDAFKVATTGEFSKAGLMWDEILCENPHGMMAAKCAHESYFLVGEARLLRKLVQTILPSWSNNMPYYGYLLGMGALGLEEAGDPRGRRPISLKNTSNGAALKTARRIFSATA
;
A
#
# COMPACT_ATOMS: atom_id res chain seq x y z
N MET A 1 -8.39 2.29 12.44
CA MET A 1 -7.38 1.56 11.63
C MET A 1 -5.92 1.91 11.98
N THR A 2 -5.65 2.50 13.16
CA THR A 2 -4.27 2.73 13.64
C THR A 2 -3.46 1.44 13.76
N GLY A 3 -4.12 0.29 13.91
CA GLY A 3 -3.51 -1.03 13.93
C GLY A 3 -2.79 -1.46 12.66
N CYS A 4 -3.27 -1.08 11.46
CA CYS A 4 -2.53 -1.33 10.22
C CYS A 4 -1.19 -0.56 10.22
N LEU A 5 -1.20 0.72 10.59
CA LEU A 5 0.02 1.53 10.68
C LEU A 5 1.02 0.96 11.69
N ARG A 6 0.55 0.38 12.80
CA ARG A 6 1.44 -0.28 13.79
C ARG A 6 1.92 -1.65 13.36
N LEU A 7 1.10 -2.41 12.65
CA LEU A 7 1.49 -3.70 12.08
C LEU A 7 2.68 -3.54 11.12
N PHE A 8 2.63 -2.49 10.29
CA PHE A 8 3.69 -2.18 9.32
C PHE A 8 4.88 -1.41 9.94
N GLY A 9 4.72 -0.81 11.12
CA GLY A 9 5.74 -0.03 11.82
C GLY A 9 6.74 -0.81 12.68
N GLY A 10 6.91 -2.12 12.45
CA GLY A 10 7.94 -2.93 13.13
C GLY A 10 7.49 -3.71 14.39
N GLY A 11 6.22 -3.63 14.79
CA GLY A 11 5.69 -4.46 15.88
C GLY A 11 5.48 -5.93 15.48
N GLY A 12 5.31 -6.20 14.18
CA GLY A 12 4.95 -7.51 13.67
C GLY A 12 3.54 -7.96 14.09
N PRO A 13 3.04 -9.08 13.53
CA PRO A 13 1.69 -9.58 13.81
C PRO A 13 1.46 -9.94 15.29
N SER A 14 2.52 -10.36 15.98
CA SER A 14 2.48 -10.80 17.39
C SER A 14 2.41 -9.66 18.41
N HIS A 15 2.41 -8.40 17.97
CA HIS A 15 2.40 -7.27 18.90
C HIS A 15 1.06 -7.21 19.67
N PRO A 16 1.06 -7.14 21.01
CA PRO A 16 -0.17 -7.22 21.81
C PRO A 16 -1.18 -6.10 21.50
N ARG A 17 -0.70 -4.92 21.09
CA ARG A 17 -1.59 -3.84 20.63
C ARG A 17 -2.31 -4.13 19.32
N VAL A 18 -1.71 -4.91 18.41
CA VAL A 18 -2.36 -5.32 17.14
C VAL A 18 -3.56 -6.21 17.45
N SER A 19 -3.39 -7.19 18.33
CA SER A 19 -4.47 -8.08 18.79
C SER A 19 -5.59 -7.33 19.51
N LEU A 20 -5.25 -6.32 20.33
CA LEU A 20 -6.24 -5.48 21.01
C LEU A 20 -7.06 -4.65 20.01
N GLU A 21 -6.40 -4.04 19.03
CA GLU A 21 -7.08 -3.23 18.01
C GLU A 21 -7.94 -4.06 17.08
N LEU A 22 -7.49 -5.27 16.71
CA LEU A 22 -8.32 -6.20 15.95
C LEU A 22 -9.57 -6.60 16.73
N ARG A 23 -9.45 -6.86 18.04
CA ARG A 23 -10.60 -7.19 18.89
C ARG A 23 -11.60 -6.03 18.93
N ALA A 24 -11.12 -4.81 19.13
CA ALA A 24 -11.98 -3.61 19.13
C ALA A 24 -12.65 -3.41 17.76
N ALA A 25 -11.89 -3.53 16.66
CA ALA A 25 -12.41 -3.40 15.31
C ALA A 25 -13.51 -4.44 15.01
N ARG A 26 -13.29 -5.70 15.40
CA ARG A 26 -14.29 -6.77 15.24
C ARG A 26 -15.57 -6.51 16.03
N ALA A 27 -15.47 -5.94 17.23
CA ALA A 27 -16.64 -5.61 18.04
C ALA A 27 -17.55 -4.55 17.38
N HIS A 28 -16.99 -3.67 16.55
CA HIS A 28 -17.74 -2.65 15.82
C HIS A 28 -18.13 -3.07 14.39
N ARG A 29 -17.71 -4.24 13.91
CA ARG A 29 -17.86 -4.65 12.50
C ARG A 29 -19.31 -4.61 12.01
N SER A 30 -20.29 -5.02 12.81
CA SER A 30 -21.72 -5.01 12.42
C SER A 30 -22.34 -3.61 12.36
N ARG A 31 -21.64 -2.57 12.84
CA ARG A 31 -22.13 -1.18 12.92
C ARG A 31 -21.48 -0.24 11.91
N VAL A 32 -20.62 -0.77 11.04
CA VAL A 32 -19.85 0.01 10.06
C VAL A 32 -20.22 -0.38 8.63
N THR A 33 -19.88 0.48 7.68
CA THR A 33 -20.19 0.29 6.26
C THR A 33 -19.54 -0.98 5.68
N PRO A 34 -20.07 -1.58 4.60
CA PRO A 34 -19.47 -2.75 3.97
C PRO A 34 -17.98 -2.57 3.64
N ARG A 35 -17.59 -1.38 3.17
CA ARG A 35 -16.19 -1.02 2.93
C ARG A 35 -15.32 -1.09 4.18
N GLU A 36 -15.81 -0.56 5.30
CA GLU A 36 -15.11 -0.62 6.58
C GLU A 36 -15.02 -2.06 7.10
N GLN A 37 -16.04 -2.89 6.86
CA GLN A 37 -16.00 -4.31 7.19
C GLN A 37 -14.90 -5.03 6.39
N ALA A 38 -14.78 -4.75 5.09
CA ALA A 38 -13.74 -5.31 4.24
C ALA A 38 -12.33 -4.93 4.74
N HIS A 39 -12.14 -3.69 5.19
CA HIS A 39 -10.87 -3.29 5.84
C HIS A 39 -10.58 -4.07 7.12
N ILE A 40 -11.59 -4.33 7.96
CA ILE A 40 -11.45 -5.12 9.18
C ILE A 40 -11.06 -6.57 8.84
N ASP A 41 -11.66 -7.14 7.80
CA ASP A 41 -11.37 -8.51 7.37
C ASP A 41 -9.96 -8.63 6.78
N ALA A 42 -9.54 -7.68 5.95
CA ALA A 42 -8.17 -7.64 5.42
C ALA A 42 -7.14 -7.47 6.56
N PHE A 43 -7.43 -6.59 7.52
CA PHE A 43 -6.58 -6.42 8.70
C PHE A 43 -6.48 -7.70 9.53
N LYS A 44 -7.59 -8.42 9.73
CA LYS A 44 -7.60 -9.73 10.41
C LYS A 44 -6.65 -10.71 9.72
N VAL A 45 -6.70 -10.80 8.40
CA VAL A 45 -5.79 -11.68 7.63
C VAL A 45 -4.33 -11.24 7.81
N ALA A 46 -4.05 -9.94 7.73
CA ALA A 46 -2.69 -9.41 7.95
C ALA A 46 -2.14 -9.76 9.35
N THR A 47 -2.98 -9.80 10.39
CA THR A 47 -2.54 -10.22 11.74
C THR A 47 -2.12 -11.69 11.85
N THR A 48 -2.39 -12.51 10.84
CA THR A 48 -1.92 -13.90 10.77
C THR A 48 -0.58 -14.06 10.07
N GLY A 49 -0.01 -12.98 9.54
CA GLY A 49 1.21 -12.99 8.73
C GLY A 49 0.96 -13.24 7.24
N GLU A 50 -0.27 -13.51 6.84
CA GLU A 50 -0.71 -13.73 5.45
C GLU A 50 -0.81 -12.40 4.66
N PHE A 51 0.31 -11.68 4.54
CA PHE A 51 0.33 -10.32 3.97
C PHE A 51 -0.04 -10.28 2.48
N SER A 52 0.40 -11.25 1.67
CA SER A 52 0.00 -11.31 0.25
C SER A 52 -1.51 -11.41 0.09
N LYS A 53 -2.16 -12.25 0.92
CA LYS A 53 -3.61 -12.41 0.92
C LYS A 53 -4.32 -11.15 1.40
N ALA A 54 -3.83 -10.53 2.48
CA ALA A 54 -4.38 -9.28 2.97
C ALA A 54 -4.27 -8.14 1.92
N GLY A 55 -3.14 -8.08 1.22
CA GLY A 55 -2.91 -7.16 0.10
C GLY A 55 -3.97 -7.28 -0.98
N LEU A 56 -4.26 -8.51 -1.43
CA LEU A 56 -5.29 -8.76 -2.43
C LEU A 56 -6.69 -8.32 -1.98
N MET A 57 -7.02 -8.49 -0.70
CA MET A 57 -8.30 -8.00 -0.15
C MET A 57 -8.38 -6.47 -0.15
N TRP A 58 -7.26 -5.76 0.04
CA TRP A 58 -7.25 -4.30 -0.13
C TRP A 58 -7.30 -3.89 -1.60
N ASP A 59 -6.74 -4.67 -2.53
CA ASP A 59 -6.92 -4.44 -3.96
C ASP A 59 -8.39 -4.55 -4.38
N GLU A 60 -9.13 -5.52 -3.83
CA GLU A 60 -10.59 -5.63 -4.06
C GLU A 60 -11.35 -4.37 -3.61
N ILE A 61 -10.98 -3.79 -2.46
CA ILE A 61 -11.56 -2.53 -1.98
C ILE A 61 -11.25 -1.38 -2.96
N LEU A 62 -10.06 -1.38 -3.57
CA LEU A 62 -9.65 -0.36 -4.54
C LEU A 62 -10.34 -0.51 -5.90
N CYS A 63 -10.81 -1.71 -6.27
CA CYS A 63 -11.62 -1.89 -7.47
C CYS A 63 -12.92 -1.07 -7.40
N GLU A 64 -13.54 -0.99 -6.23
CA GLU A 64 -14.77 -0.20 -6.02
C GLU A 64 -14.47 1.26 -5.68
N ASN A 65 -13.36 1.54 -5.00
CA ASN A 65 -12.99 2.87 -4.54
C ASN A 65 -11.51 3.16 -4.81
N PRO A 66 -11.13 3.50 -6.05
CA PRO A 66 -9.73 3.63 -6.43
C PRO A 66 -9.03 4.83 -5.77
N HIS A 67 -9.79 5.77 -5.21
CA HIS A 67 -9.27 6.93 -4.46
C HIS A 67 -9.05 6.63 -2.96
N GLY A 68 -9.28 5.40 -2.53
CA GLY A 68 -9.11 4.96 -1.14
C GLY A 68 -7.66 4.86 -0.69
N MET A 69 -7.02 6.00 -0.35
CA MET A 69 -5.61 6.04 0.07
C MET A 69 -5.26 5.10 1.22
N MET A 70 -6.18 4.88 2.16
CA MET A 70 -5.96 3.92 3.25
C MET A 70 -5.80 2.49 2.74
N ALA A 71 -6.65 2.05 1.79
CA ALA A 71 -6.55 0.73 1.19
C ALA A 71 -5.27 0.61 0.37
N ALA A 72 -4.97 1.62 -0.45
CA ALA A 72 -3.73 1.67 -1.25
C ALA A 72 -2.48 1.58 -0.37
N LYS A 73 -2.46 2.29 0.76
CA LYS A 73 -1.33 2.23 1.68
C LYS A 73 -1.19 0.85 2.33
N CYS A 74 -2.29 0.24 2.76
CA CYS A 74 -2.25 -1.07 3.42
C CYS A 74 -1.87 -2.19 2.44
N ALA A 75 -2.40 -2.17 1.22
CA ALA A 75 -1.98 -3.10 0.16
C ALA A 75 -0.49 -2.95 -0.15
N HIS A 76 -0.02 -1.71 -0.34
CA HIS A 76 1.37 -1.40 -0.63
C HIS A 76 2.31 -1.93 0.46
N GLU A 77 2.07 -1.59 1.74
CA GLU A 77 2.90 -2.09 2.84
C GLU A 77 2.87 -3.62 2.97
N SER A 78 1.72 -4.24 2.71
CA SER A 78 1.59 -5.69 2.77
C SER A 78 2.48 -6.38 1.74
N TYR A 79 2.47 -5.90 0.50
CA TYR A 79 3.34 -6.44 -0.55
C TYR A 79 4.81 -6.13 -0.29
N PHE A 80 5.12 -4.96 0.28
CA PHE A 80 6.49 -4.60 0.64
C PHE A 80 7.09 -5.54 1.69
N LEU A 81 6.33 -5.88 2.73
CA LEU A 81 6.80 -6.77 3.80
C LEU A 81 7.18 -8.18 3.33
N VAL A 82 6.56 -8.67 2.25
CA VAL A 82 6.84 -10.00 1.70
C VAL A 82 7.69 -9.95 0.41
N GLY A 83 8.18 -8.76 0.02
CA GLY A 83 9.03 -8.60 -1.16
C GLY A 83 8.31 -8.78 -2.50
N GLU A 84 6.99 -8.61 -2.54
CA GLU A 84 6.15 -8.78 -3.74
C GLU A 84 6.21 -7.54 -4.65
N ALA A 85 7.40 -7.24 -5.16
CA ALA A 85 7.66 -5.99 -5.89
C ALA A 85 6.82 -5.81 -7.16
N ARG A 86 6.46 -6.92 -7.83
CA ARG A 86 5.56 -6.89 -9.00
C ARG A 86 4.17 -6.41 -8.60
N LEU A 87 3.66 -6.84 -7.44
CA LEU A 87 2.36 -6.44 -6.93
C LEU A 87 2.38 -4.98 -6.42
N LEU A 88 3.47 -4.53 -5.79
CA LEU A 88 3.67 -3.09 -5.46
C LEU A 88 3.49 -2.19 -6.68
N ARG A 89 4.19 -2.54 -7.77
CA ARG A 89 4.12 -1.80 -9.03
C ARG A 89 2.72 -1.88 -9.65
N LYS A 90 2.14 -3.09 -9.70
CA LYS A 90 0.82 -3.33 -10.29
C LYS A 90 -0.27 -2.54 -9.58
N LEU A 91 -0.26 -2.52 -8.25
CA LEU A 91 -1.22 -1.77 -7.43
C LEU A 91 -1.27 -0.30 -7.87
N VAL A 92 -0.12 0.37 -7.90
CA VAL A 92 -0.06 1.80 -8.24
C VAL A 92 -0.44 2.02 -9.70
N GLN A 93 0.04 1.19 -10.63
CA GLN A 93 -0.34 1.27 -12.05
C GLN A 93 -1.85 1.13 -12.26
N THR A 94 -2.53 0.33 -11.43
CA THR A 94 -3.96 0.07 -11.57
C THR A 94 -4.79 1.27 -11.12
N ILE A 95 -4.44 1.89 -9.98
CA ILE A 95 -5.27 2.97 -9.43
C ILE A 95 -4.90 4.34 -9.99
N LEU A 96 -3.64 4.58 -10.34
CA LEU A 96 -3.13 5.90 -10.73
C LEU A 96 -3.90 6.60 -11.87
N PRO A 97 -4.40 5.91 -12.93
CA PRO A 97 -5.19 6.55 -13.98
C PRO A 97 -6.45 7.25 -13.48
N SER A 98 -7.00 6.81 -12.34
CA SER A 98 -8.18 7.45 -11.73
C SER A 98 -7.85 8.69 -10.91
N TRP A 99 -6.56 8.97 -10.65
CA TRP A 99 -6.12 10.07 -9.80
C TRP A 99 -5.64 11.26 -10.62
N SER A 100 -5.91 12.48 -10.12
CA SER A 100 -5.41 13.72 -10.70
C SER A 100 -4.39 14.40 -9.78
N ASN A 101 -3.55 15.25 -10.35
CA ASN A 101 -2.54 16.02 -9.62
C ASN A 101 -3.10 17.00 -8.58
N ASN A 102 -4.38 17.37 -8.69
CA ASN A 102 -5.07 18.25 -7.76
C ASN A 102 -5.68 17.49 -6.58
N MET A 103 -5.69 16.15 -6.62
CA MET A 103 -6.20 15.35 -5.52
C MET A 103 -5.21 15.31 -4.35
N PRO A 104 -5.71 15.33 -3.09
CA PRO A 104 -4.87 15.11 -1.94
C PRO A 104 -4.17 13.75 -2.06
N TYR A 105 -2.94 13.63 -1.55
CA TYR A 105 -2.14 12.40 -1.58
C TYR A 105 -1.65 11.94 -2.97
N TYR A 106 -1.92 12.65 -4.06
CA TYR A 106 -1.40 12.28 -5.38
C TYR A 106 0.14 12.13 -5.41
N GLY A 107 0.86 13.06 -4.79
CA GLY A 107 2.32 12.97 -4.67
C GLY A 107 2.79 11.76 -3.85
N TYR A 108 1.98 11.33 -2.87
CA TYR A 108 2.26 10.13 -2.07
C TYR A 108 2.07 8.85 -2.91
N LEU A 109 1.01 8.80 -3.71
CA LEU A 109 0.78 7.71 -4.67
C LEU A 109 1.93 7.58 -5.68
N LEU A 110 2.45 8.70 -6.20
CA LEU A 110 3.64 8.69 -7.06
C LEU A 110 4.87 8.14 -6.34
N GLY A 111 5.06 8.50 -5.07
CA GLY A 111 6.15 7.96 -4.24
C GLY A 111 6.04 6.45 -4.05
N MET A 112 4.84 5.93 -3.78
CA MET A 112 4.59 4.48 -3.71
C MET A 112 4.93 3.78 -5.03
N GLY A 113 4.61 4.40 -6.17
CA GLY A 113 4.95 3.87 -7.49
C GLY A 113 6.45 3.88 -7.79
N ALA A 114 7.17 4.93 -7.36
CA ALA A 114 8.61 5.01 -7.49
C ALA A 114 9.29 3.86 -6.71
N LEU A 115 8.88 3.65 -5.46
CA LEU A 115 9.41 2.56 -4.62
C LEU A 115 9.12 1.19 -5.24
N GLY A 116 7.91 0.96 -5.75
CA GLY A 116 7.59 -0.30 -6.44
C GLY A 116 8.47 -0.57 -7.67
N LEU A 117 8.96 0.47 -8.36
CA LEU A 117 9.92 0.32 -9.46
C LEU A 117 11.33 0.01 -8.97
N GLU A 118 11.75 0.62 -7.86
CA GLU A 118 13.05 0.35 -7.23
C GLU A 118 13.13 -1.10 -6.73
N GLU A 119 12.09 -1.58 -6.04
CA GLU A 119 12.01 -2.96 -5.52
C GLU A 119 11.91 -4.01 -6.62
N ALA A 120 11.27 -3.69 -7.75
CA ALA A 120 11.12 -4.65 -8.84
C ALA A 120 12.44 -4.93 -9.57
N GLY A 121 13.45 -4.10 -9.37
CA GLY A 121 14.66 -4.07 -10.18
C GLY A 121 14.32 -3.66 -11.61
N ASP A 122 15.09 -2.73 -12.19
CA ASP A 122 14.88 -2.38 -13.58
C ASP A 122 15.36 -3.53 -14.50
N PRO A 123 14.53 -4.07 -15.42
CA PRO A 123 15.04 -4.90 -16.53
C PRO A 123 15.96 -4.13 -17.50
N ARG A 124 16.06 -2.79 -17.39
CA ARG A 124 16.92 -1.91 -18.23
C ARG A 124 18.17 -1.36 -17.50
N GLY A 125 18.61 -2.01 -16.43
CA GLY A 125 20.01 -1.96 -16.02
C GLY A 125 20.52 -0.60 -15.52
N ARG A 126 19.95 -0.10 -14.42
CA ARG A 126 20.68 0.84 -13.56
C ARG A 126 20.72 0.29 -12.13
N ARG A 127 21.92 -0.16 -11.72
CA ARG A 127 22.26 -0.66 -10.38
C ARG A 127 21.79 0.29 -9.27
N PRO A 128 21.59 -0.23 -8.03
CA PRO A 128 20.83 0.46 -7.00
C PRO A 128 21.56 1.71 -6.53
N ILE A 129 20.85 2.85 -6.54
CA ILE A 129 21.20 3.94 -5.64
C ILE A 129 20.88 3.42 -4.25
N SER A 130 21.92 3.18 -3.46
CA SER A 130 21.80 2.98 -2.03
C SER A 130 21.10 4.21 -1.46
N LEU A 131 19.80 4.11 -1.18
CA LEU A 131 19.00 5.17 -0.54
C LEU A 131 19.33 5.23 0.95
N LYS A 132 20.61 5.46 1.26
CA LYS A 132 21.00 6.18 2.47
C LYS A 132 21.44 7.55 1.98
N ASN A 133 20.53 8.52 2.09
CA ASN A 133 20.65 9.89 1.58
C ASN A 133 20.55 10.05 0.06
N THR A 134 19.33 10.11 -0.48
CA THR A 134 19.11 11.01 -1.60
C THR A 134 17.70 11.59 -1.53
N SER A 135 17.66 12.92 -1.59
CA SER A 135 16.49 13.77 -1.44
C SER A 135 15.34 13.37 -2.39
N ASN A 136 14.12 13.35 -1.83
CA ASN A 136 12.83 12.91 -2.40
C ASN A 136 12.47 13.41 -3.83
N GLY A 137 13.25 14.29 -4.46
CA GLY A 137 12.89 14.96 -5.72
C GLY A 137 13.17 14.17 -7.01
N ALA A 138 14.17 13.29 -7.04
CA ALA A 138 14.58 12.60 -8.27
C ALA A 138 13.68 11.40 -8.62
N ALA A 139 13.34 10.59 -7.62
CA ALA A 139 12.44 9.45 -7.77
C ALA A 139 11.02 9.89 -8.22
N LEU A 140 10.51 10.99 -7.65
CA LEU A 140 9.23 11.58 -8.04
C LEU A 140 9.20 12.06 -9.50
N LYS A 141 10.29 12.66 -10.01
CA LYS A 141 10.37 13.10 -11.41
C LYS A 141 10.40 11.92 -12.39
N THR A 142 11.11 10.84 -12.04
CA THR A 142 11.19 9.63 -12.86
C THR A 142 9.87 8.87 -12.86
N ALA A 143 9.25 8.69 -11.68
CA ALA A 143 7.91 8.11 -11.57
C ALA A 143 6.90 8.91 -12.39
N ARG A 144 6.88 10.24 -12.25
CA ARG A 144 5.98 11.11 -13.02
C ARG A 144 6.15 10.93 -14.54
N ARG A 145 7.39 10.77 -15.04
CA ARG A 145 7.66 10.52 -16.48
C ARG A 145 7.20 9.14 -16.95
N ILE A 146 7.43 8.10 -16.16
CA ILE A 146 7.01 6.73 -16.49
C ILE A 146 5.49 6.65 -16.52
N PHE A 147 4.83 7.22 -15.50
CA PHE A 147 3.38 7.16 -15.39
C PHE A 147 2.65 8.17 -16.30
N SER A 148 3.29 9.26 -16.74
CA SER A 148 2.71 10.15 -17.76
C SER A 148 2.79 9.59 -19.18
N ALA A 149 3.67 8.64 -19.45
CA ALA A 149 3.88 8.05 -20.78
C ALA A 149 2.97 6.84 -21.06
N THR A 150 2.10 6.46 -20.11
CA THR A 150 1.21 5.29 -20.22
C THR A 150 -0.28 5.67 -20.21
N ALA A 151 -0.60 6.95 -20.46
CA ALA A 151 -1.97 7.46 -20.58
C ALA A 151 -2.29 7.82 -22.04
#